data_AF-A0A0L0MC80-F1
#
_entry.id   AF-A0A0L0MC80-F1
#
_cell.length_a   1.000
_cell.length_b   1.000
_cell.length_c   1.000
_cell.angle_alpha   90.00
_cell.angle_beta   90.00
_cell.angle_gamma   90.00
#
_symmetry.space_group_name_H-M   'P 1'
#
loop_
_entity.id
_entity.type
_entity.pdbx_description
1 polymer ?
#
loop_
_entity_poly.entity_id
_entity_poly.type
_entity_poly.pdbx_seq_one_letter_code
_entity_poly.pdbx_strand_id
1 'polypeptide(L)'
;MIRAALAKGASEERIAATLEMDVKRVREKIHLLDGIATEAVSLLKDRMVIPRVFSTLKKMKPMRQIEACEMMIAANRFTASYAEMLLATTRPDALAEPAKAKKGEQISQEDLARMEKEMERLNLDSQAAEESIGDTMLTLVVAKGFTTRLLRNETIHEHLRRHHPDLLATLVATMEAIAADSRSPERE
;
A
#
# COMPACT_ATOMS: atom_id res chain seq x y z
N MET A 1 7.18 16.21 1.20
CA MET A 1 6.46 17.49 1.35
C MET A 1 6.82 18.28 2.60
N ILE A 2 6.73 17.72 3.82
CA ILE A 2 7.00 18.48 5.06
C ILE A 2 8.42 19.08 5.12
N ARG A 3 9.47 18.30 4.83
CA ARG A 3 10.86 18.83 4.75
C ARG A 3 11.04 19.93 3.70
N ALA A 4 10.31 19.87 2.59
CA ALA A 4 10.36 20.89 1.55
C ALA A 4 9.65 22.19 1.98
N ALA A 5 8.60 22.10 2.80
CA ALA A 5 7.93 23.27 3.38
C ALA A 5 8.83 23.99 4.41
N LEU A 6 9.55 23.23 5.25
CA LEU A 6 10.56 23.79 6.16
C LEU A 6 11.69 24.48 5.41
N ALA A 7 12.22 23.85 4.35
CA ALA A 7 13.29 24.43 3.52
C ALA A 7 12.86 25.74 2.84
N LYS A 8 11.55 25.96 2.64
CA LYS A 8 10.96 27.20 2.12
C LYS A 8 10.62 28.22 3.22
N GLY A 9 11.03 27.97 4.48
CA GLY A 9 10.88 28.91 5.60
C GLY A 9 9.57 28.82 6.37
N ALA A 10 8.75 27.78 6.18
CA ALA A 10 7.58 27.57 7.02
C ALA A 10 7.98 27.10 8.43
N SER A 11 7.32 27.60 9.48
CA SER A 11 7.52 27.09 10.85
C SER A 11 6.75 25.79 11.07
N GLU A 12 7.17 24.98 12.04
CA GLU A 12 6.50 23.72 12.39
C GLU A 12 5.04 23.93 12.79
N GLU A 13 4.75 25.02 13.51
CA GLU A 13 3.40 25.40 13.95
C GLU A 13 2.50 25.75 12.76
N ARG A 14 3.06 26.41 11.75
CA ARG A 14 2.33 26.75 10.52
C ARG A 14 2.02 25.50 9.70
N ILE A 15 2.95 24.56 9.64
CA ILE A 15 2.74 23.27 8.96
C ILE A 15 1.68 22.44 9.71
N ALA A 16 1.77 22.38 11.04
CA ALA A 16 0.80 21.72 11.92
C ALA A 16 -0.62 22.26 11.73
N ALA A 17 -0.78 23.59 11.75
CA ALA A 17 -2.06 24.25 11.54
C ALA A 17 -2.63 24.01 10.14
N THR A 18 -1.78 24.02 9.11
CA THR A 18 -2.23 23.82 7.71
C THR A 18 -2.63 22.38 7.43
N LEU A 19 -1.97 21.41 8.07
CA LEU A 19 -2.22 19.98 7.89
C LEU A 19 -3.11 19.38 8.98
N GLU A 20 -3.73 20.22 9.82
CA GLU A 20 -4.58 19.84 10.96
C GLU A 20 -3.98 18.71 11.81
N MET A 21 -2.69 18.83 12.15
CA MET A 21 -1.96 17.83 12.91
C MET A 21 -1.18 18.43 14.08
N ASP A 22 -0.97 17.64 15.13
CA ASP A 22 -0.13 18.04 16.27
C ASP A 22 1.30 18.35 15.80
N VAL A 23 1.88 19.44 16.31
CA VAL A 23 3.29 19.83 16.11
C VAL A 23 4.24 18.67 16.44
N LYS A 24 3.92 17.83 17.43
CA LYS A 24 4.69 16.61 17.74
C LYS A 24 4.72 15.64 16.55
N ARG A 25 3.57 15.38 15.91
CA ARG A 25 3.48 14.52 14.71
C ARG A 25 4.22 15.14 13.52
N VAL A 26 4.24 16.47 13.41
CA VAL A 26 5.05 17.16 12.39
C VAL A 26 6.53 16.86 12.62
N ARG A 27 7.05 17.00 13.85
CA ARG A 27 8.45 16.66 14.19
C ARG A 27 8.79 15.20 13.90
N GLU A 28 7.93 14.27 14.31
CA GLU A 28 8.13 12.85 14.04
C GLU A 28 8.24 12.56 12.53
N LYS A 29 7.42 13.22 11.71
CA LYS A 29 7.48 13.10 10.24
C LYS A 29 8.69 13.79 9.62
N ILE A 30 9.19 14.88 10.21
CA ILE A 30 10.41 15.57 9.74
C ILE A 30 11.61 14.64 9.82
N HIS A 31 11.76 13.97 10.97
CA HIS A 31 12.90 13.10 11.29
C HIS A 31 12.68 11.62 10.90
N LEU A 32 11.56 11.31 10.25
CA LEU A 32 11.18 9.93 9.94
C LEU A 32 12.28 9.19 9.16
N LEU A 33 12.88 9.88 8.18
CA LEU A 33 13.89 9.30 7.28
C LEU A 33 15.32 9.49 7.78
N ASP A 34 15.53 10.17 8.91
CA ASP A 34 16.87 10.37 9.45
C ASP A 34 17.44 9.03 9.92
N GLY A 35 18.60 8.64 9.38
CA GLY A 35 19.22 7.34 9.62
C GLY A 35 18.77 6.21 8.70
N ILE A 36 17.99 6.51 7.66
CA ILE A 36 17.63 5.57 6.58
C ILE A 36 18.53 5.81 5.36
N ALA A 37 19.06 4.74 4.77
CA ALA A 37 19.83 4.79 3.53
C ALA A 37 18.99 5.38 2.38
N THR A 38 19.60 6.24 1.55
CA THR A 38 18.91 6.93 0.46
C THR A 38 18.25 5.95 -0.51
N GLU A 39 18.94 4.84 -0.79
CA GLU A 39 18.46 3.76 -1.64
C GLU A 39 17.23 3.08 -1.03
N ALA A 40 17.25 2.81 0.28
CA ALA A 40 16.10 2.27 1.01
C ALA A 40 14.90 3.24 0.99
N VAL A 41 15.14 4.55 1.09
CA VAL A 41 14.08 5.55 0.89
C VAL A 41 13.52 5.49 -0.53
N SER A 42 14.39 5.38 -1.54
CA SER A 42 13.96 5.30 -2.94
C SER A 42 13.12 4.05 -3.21
N LEU A 43 13.46 2.92 -2.60
CA LEU A 43 12.70 1.66 -2.70
C LEU A 43 11.29 1.76 -2.10
N LEU A 44 11.11 2.57 -1.04
CA LEU A 44 9.85 2.67 -0.31
C LEU A 44 9.01 3.92 -0.65
N LYS A 45 9.50 4.82 -1.52
CA LYS A 45 8.88 6.14 -1.76
C LYS A 45 7.45 6.07 -2.31
N ASP A 46 7.15 5.04 -3.11
CA ASP A 46 5.84 4.83 -3.76
C ASP A 46 5.07 3.66 -3.11
N ARG A 47 5.32 3.41 -1.82
CA ARG A 47 4.71 2.30 -1.06
C ARG A 47 4.01 2.83 0.18
N MET A 48 2.90 2.20 0.56
CA MET A 48 2.19 2.51 1.79
C MET A 48 2.93 1.91 3.00
N VAL A 49 3.87 2.66 3.56
CA VAL A 49 4.72 2.22 4.67
C VAL A 49 4.41 3.01 5.94
N ILE A 50 4.12 2.30 7.03
CA ILE A 50 3.84 2.94 8.33
C ILE A 50 5.14 3.40 9.03
N PRO A 51 5.12 4.48 9.84
CA PRO A 51 6.31 5.03 10.49
C PRO A 51 7.14 4.04 11.32
N ARG A 52 6.48 3.03 11.91
CA ARG A 52 7.14 1.99 12.72
C ARG A 52 8.16 1.18 11.92
N VAL A 53 7.94 0.95 10.62
CA VAL A 53 8.89 0.25 9.75
C VAL A 53 10.21 1.00 9.67
N PHE A 54 10.19 2.31 9.45
CA PHE A 54 11.40 3.13 9.43
C PHE A 54 12.13 3.09 10.78
N SER A 55 11.38 3.10 11.89
CA SER A 55 11.97 2.97 13.23
C SER A 55 12.71 1.63 13.42
N THR A 56 12.23 0.57 12.80
CA THR A 56 12.88 -0.75 12.80
C THR A 56 14.09 -0.79 11.88
N LEU A 57 14.00 -0.23 10.67
CA LEU A 57 15.13 -0.16 9.72
C LEU A 57 16.32 0.63 10.29
N LYS A 58 16.07 1.71 11.06
CA LYS A 58 17.15 2.49 11.73
C LYS A 58 18.04 1.67 12.66
N LYS A 59 17.59 0.48 13.10
CA LYS A 59 18.37 -0.43 13.94
C LYS A 59 19.37 -1.28 13.13
N MET A 60 19.30 -1.22 11.80
CA MET A 60 20.20 -1.90 10.87
C MET A 60 21.17 -0.91 10.22
N LYS A 61 22.34 -1.39 9.78
CA LYS A 61 23.29 -0.61 8.96
C LYS A 61 22.73 -0.35 7.55
N PRO A 62 23.25 0.67 6.83
CA PRO A 62 22.73 1.07 5.52
C PRO A 62 22.53 -0.07 4.52
N MET A 63 23.53 -0.92 4.29
CA MET A 63 23.41 -2.03 3.34
C MET A 63 22.30 -3.01 3.74
N ARG A 64 22.19 -3.32 5.03
CA ARG A 64 21.16 -4.22 5.55
C ARG A 64 19.76 -3.61 5.45
N GLN A 65 19.62 -2.30 5.61
CA GLN A 65 18.34 -1.61 5.38
C GLN A 65 17.87 -1.77 3.94
N ILE A 66 18.78 -1.68 2.97
CA ILE A 66 18.47 -1.86 1.53
C ILE A 66 17.99 -3.29 1.29
N GLU A 67 18.77 -4.29 1.72
CA GLU A 67 18.38 -5.71 1.62
C GLU A 67 17.05 -6.00 2.31
N ALA A 68 16.79 -5.39 3.48
CA ALA A 68 15.51 -5.53 4.17
C ALA A 68 14.36 -4.97 3.33
N CYS A 69 14.54 -3.80 2.72
CA CYS A 69 13.54 -3.21 1.83
C CYS A 69 13.30 -4.08 0.58
N GLU A 70 14.35 -4.64 -0.01
CA GLU A 70 14.24 -5.57 -1.14
C GLU A 70 13.46 -6.84 -0.76
N MET A 71 13.74 -7.41 0.41
CA MET A 71 12.97 -8.55 0.94
C MET A 71 11.50 -8.19 1.24
N MET A 72 11.23 -6.97 1.71
CA MET A 72 9.86 -6.46 1.90
C MET A 72 9.14 -6.29 0.57
N ILE A 73 9.82 -5.81 -0.47
CA ILE A 73 9.27 -5.67 -1.83
C ILE A 73 9.02 -7.04 -2.45
N ALA A 74 9.98 -7.95 -2.40
CA ALA A 74 9.85 -9.30 -2.95
C ALA A 74 8.70 -10.08 -2.29
N ALA A 75 8.45 -9.85 -0.99
CA ALA A 75 7.35 -10.45 -0.26
C ALA A 75 6.03 -9.65 -0.36
N ASN A 76 6.02 -8.50 -1.06
CA ASN A 76 4.95 -7.51 -1.07
C ASN A 76 4.39 -7.20 0.33
N ARG A 77 5.27 -7.07 1.34
CA ARG A 77 4.91 -6.94 2.76
C ARG A 77 5.61 -5.77 3.43
N PHE A 78 4.84 -4.73 3.75
CA PHE A 78 5.32 -3.49 4.36
C PHE A 78 4.87 -3.28 5.81
N THR A 79 4.69 -4.38 6.57
CA THR A 79 4.19 -4.34 7.94
C THR A 79 5.31 -4.16 8.96
N ALA A 80 4.98 -3.60 10.14
CA ALA A 80 5.94 -3.49 11.25
C ALA A 80 6.43 -4.85 11.73
N SER A 81 5.53 -5.84 11.77
CA SER A 81 5.84 -7.22 12.17
C SER A 81 6.87 -7.88 11.27
N TYR A 82 6.73 -7.72 9.95
CA TYR A 82 7.68 -8.29 9.01
C TYR A 82 9.05 -7.60 9.09
N ALA A 83 9.07 -6.27 9.25
CA ALA A 83 10.32 -5.54 9.51
C ALA A 83 11.00 -5.98 10.82
N GLU A 84 10.22 -6.24 11.88
CA GLU A 84 10.73 -6.73 13.17
C GLU A 84 11.30 -8.14 13.07
N MET A 85 10.65 -9.02 12.31
CA MET A 85 11.17 -10.34 11.98
C MET A 85 12.51 -10.25 11.23
N LEU A 86 12.60 -9.39 10.20
CA LEU A 86 13.85 -9.14 9.47
C LEU A 86 14.96 -8.58 10.36
N LEU A 87 14.60 -7.79 11.37
CA LEU A 87 15.55 -7.29 12.37
C LEU A 87 16.01 -8.39 13.32
N ALA A 88 15.09 -9.24 13.80
CA ALA A 88 15.40 -10.34 14.70
C ALA A 88 16.35 -11.37 14.08
N THR A 89 16.28 -11.56 12.75
CA THR A 89 17.16 -12.46 11.99
C THR A 89 18.41 -11.77 11.45
N THR A 90 18.59 -10.47 11.70
CA THR A 90 19.77 -9.72 11.24
C THR A 90 21.01 -10.07 12.06
N ARG A 91 22.12 -10.34 11.37
CA ARG A 91 23.41 -10.62 12.01
C ARG A 91 23.90 -9.43 12.83
N PRO A 92 24.56 -9.64 13.98
CA PRO A 92 25.00 -8.55 14.86
C PRO A 92 25.90 -7.51 14.20
N ASP A 93 26.71 -7.92 13.21
CA ASP A 93 27.62 -7.04 12.47
C ASP A 93 26.90 -6.13 11.46
N ALA A 94 25.66 -6.45 11.12
CA ALA A 94 24.77 -5.67 10.28
C ALA A 94 23.81 -4.76 11.08
N LEU A 95 23.90 -4.75 12.42
CA LEU A 95 23.13 -3.86 13.29
C LEU A 95 23.83 -2.49 13.46
N ALA A 96 23.03 -1.42 13.56
CA ALA A 96 23.52 -0.06 13.74
C ALA A 96 24.16 0.16 15.12
N GLU A 97 23.58 -0.45 16.16
CA GLU A 97 24.24 -0.62 17.47
C GLU A 97 24.55 -2.11 17.66
N PRO A 98 25.79 -2.50 18.02
CA PRO A 98 26.07 -3.87 18.42
C PRO A 98 25.16 -4.17 19.61
N ALA A 99 24.51 -5.33 19.61
CA ALA A 99 23.48 -5.71 20.57
C ALA A 99 23.98 -5.56 22.02
N LYS A 100 23.86 -4.36 22.60
CA LYS A 100 23.77 -4.22 24.05
C LYS A 100 22.45 -4.88 24.38
N ALA A 101 22.51 -5.97 25.15
CA ALA A 101 21.39 -6.75 25.63
C ALA A 101 20.39 -5.84 26.37
N LYS A 102 19.57 -5.10 25.63
CA LYS A 102 18.37 -4.48 26.13
C LYS A 102 17.35 -5.60 26.15
N LYS A 103 17.01 -6.04 27.36
CA LYS A 103 15.81 -6.82 27.69
C LYS A 103 14.55 -6.02 27.31
N GLY A 104 14.39 -5.66 26.04
CA GLY A 104 13.14 -5.18 25.47
C GLY A 104 12.51 -6.37 24.80
N GLU A 105 11.32 -6.75 25.27
CA GLU A 105 10.42 -7.78 24.72
C GLU A 105 10.97 -8.48 23.48
N GLN A 106 11.75 -9.54 23.74
CA GLN A 106 11.99 -10.54 22.72
C GLN A 106 10.62 -11.12 22.44
N ILE A 107 10.05 -10.77 21.28
CA ILE A 107 8.94 -11.51 20.67
C ILE A 107 9.31 -12.98 20.83
N SER A 108 8.51 -13.73 21.59
CA SER A 108 8.80 -15.14 21.84
C SER A 108 8.89 -15.86 20.50
N GLN A 109 9.74 -16.88 20.36
CA GLN A 109 9.72 -17.72 19.15
C GLN A 109 8.31 -18.27 18.87
N GLU A 110 7.52 -18.44 19.92
CA GLU A 110 6.12 -18.85 19.85
C GLU A 110 5.20 -17.76 19.28
N ASP A 111 5.43 -16.50 19.65
CA ASP A 111 4.74 -15.34 19.05
C ASP A 111 5.14 -15.17 17.59
N LEU A 112 6.40 -15.44 17.26
CA LEU A 112 6.95 -15.36 15.91
C LEU A 112 6.33 -16.44 15.01
N ALA A 113 6.27 -17.69 15.48
CA ALA A 113 5.63 -18.80 14.78
C ALA A 113 4.10 -18.59 14.62
N ARG A 114 3.44 -18.05 15.64
CA ARG A 114 2.02 -17.69 15.55
C ARG A 114 1.80 -16.58 14.52
N MET A 115 2.66 -15.57 14.51
CA MET A 115 2.58 -14.46 13.58
C MET A 115 2.87 -14.90 12.13
N GLU A 116 3.81 -15.84 11.93
CA GLU A 116 4.06 -16.48 10.63
C GLU A 116 2.82 -17.20 10.11
N LYS A 117 2.15 -17.98 10.97
CA LYS A 117 0.92 -18.70 10.62
C LYS A 117 -0.25 -17.77 10.33
N GLU A 118 -0.41 -16.71 11.12
CA GLU A 118 -1.44 -15.69 10.88
C GLU A 118 -1.15 -14.92 9.57
N MET A 119 0.13 -14.65 9.26
CA MET A 119 0.53 -14.03 7.98
C MET A 119 0.31 -14.94 6.77
N GLU A 120 0.65 -16.23 6.87
CA GLU A 120 0.44 -17.19 5.78
C GLU A 120 -1.05 -17.28 5.44
N ARG A 121 -1.91 -17.36 6.46
CA ARG A 121 -3.35 -17.32 6.27
C ARG A 121 -3.81 -16.02 5.60
N LEU A 122 -3.36 -14.87 6.07
CA LEU A 122 -3.74 -13.58 5.49
C LEU A 122 -3.30 -13.47 4.02
N ASN A 123 -2.11 -13.99 3.69
CA ASN A 123 -1.60 -13.99 2.33
C ASN A 123 -2.44 -14.89 1.40
N LEU A 124 -2.84 -16.07 1.87
CA LEU A 124 -3.75 -16.95 1.13
C LEU A 124 -5.12 -16.29 0.91
N ASP A 125 -5.67 -15.64 1.94
CA ASP A 125 -6.94 -14.93 1.84
C ASP A 125 -6.84 -13.75 0.84
N SER A 126 -5.71 -13.01 0.84
CA SER A 126 -5.45 -11.94 -0.13
C SER A 126 -5.27 -12.46 -1.56
N GLN A 127 -4.52 -13.53 -1.77
CA GLN A 127 -4.35 -14.13 -3.10
C GLN A 127 -5.68 -14.65 -3.65
N ALA A 128 -6.48 -15.32 -2.82
CA ALA A 128 -7.81 -15.77 -3.22
C ALA A 128 -8.73 -14.58 -3.60
N ALA A 129 -8.63 -13.46 -2.88
CA ALA A 129 -9.35 -12.24 -3.22
C ALA A 129 -8.86 -11.63 -4.55
N GLU A 130 -7.54 -11.58 -4.77
CA GLU A 130 -6.92 -11.08 -6.02
C GLU A 130 -7.32 -11.93 -7.24
N GLU A 131 -7.29 -13.26 -7.12
CA GLU A 131 -7.75 -14.18 -8.18
C GLU A 131 -9.23 -13.95 -8.52
N SER A 132 -10.08 -13.75 -7.51
CA SER A 132 -11.50 -13.47 -7.70
C SER A 132 -11.77 -12.14 -8.41
N ILE A 133 -10.92 -11.13 -8.19
CA ILE A 133 -11.01 -9.82 -8.86
C ILE A 133 -10.76 -9.97 -10.37
N GLY A 134 -9.75 -10.77 -10.76
CA GLY A 134 -9.42 -11.02 -12.16
C GLY A 134 -10.60 -11.62 -12.95
N ASP A 135 -11.18 -12.70 -12.43
CA ASP A 135 -12.32 -13.38 -13.04
C ASP A 135 -13.57 -12.48 -13.09
N THR A 136 -13.83 -11.73 -12.02
CA THR A 136 -14.95 -10.79 -11.95
C THR A 136 -14.79 -9.67 -12.98
N MET A 137 -13.59 -9.10 -13.10
CA MET A 137 -13.30 -8.03 -14.06
C MET A 137 -13.42 -8.52 -15.50
N LEU A 138 -12.91 -9.72 -15.81
CA LEU A 138 -13.06 -10.31 -17.16
C LEU A 138 -14.53 -10.56 -17.51
N THR A 139 -15.30 -11.10 -16.56
CA THR A 139 -16.75 -11.30 -16.72
C THR A 139 -17.48 -9.97 -16.97
N LEU A 140 -17.10 -8.92 -16.23
CA LEU A 140 -17.68 -7.58 -16.37
C LEU A 140 -17.38 -6.96 -17.75
N VAL A 141 -16.15 -7.13 -18.26
CA VAL A 141 -15.75 -6.66 -19.59
C VAL A 141 -16.55 -7.37 -20.68
N VAL A 142 -16.73 -8.69 -20.58
CA VAL A 142 -17.55 -9.47 -21.52
C VAL A 142 -19.02 -9.04 -21.47
N ALA A 143 -19.60 -8.92 -20.27
CA ALA A 143 -20.98 -8.49 -20.08
C ALA A 143 -21.23 -7.08 -20.65
N LYS A 144 -20.30 -6.14 -20.42
CA LYS A 144 -20.34 -4.80 -21.01
C LYS A 144 -20.28 -4.85 -22.53
N GLY A 145 -19.35 -5.63 -23.09
CA GLY A 145 -19.19 -5.78 -24.53
C GLY A 145 -20.46 -6.30 -25.20
N PHE A 146 -21.08 -7.32 -24.60
CA PHE A 146 -22.36 -7.86 -25.07
C PHE A 146 -23.48 -6.80 -24.99
N THR A 147 -23.61 -6.12 -23.85
CA THR A 147 -24.65 -5.10 -23.65
C THR A 147 -24.48 -3.92 -24.60
N THR A 148 -23.25 -3.50 -24.86
CA THR A 148 -22.93 -2.46 -25.86
C THR A 148 -23.36 -2.90 -27.26
N ARG A 149 -23.07 -4.16 -27.64
CA ARG A 149 -23.49 -4.72 -28.93
C ARG A 149 -25.01 -4.80 -29.03
N LEU A 150 -25.69 -5.15 -27.94
CA LEU A 150 -27.16 -5.22 -27.88
C LEU A 150 -27.79 -3.84 -28.10
N LEU A 151 -27.25 -2.79 -27.44
CA LEU A 151 -27.77 -1.42 -27.56
C LEU A 151 -27.42 -0.71 -28.88
N ARG A 152 -26.50 -1.26 -29.67
CA ARG A 152 -26.24 -0.82 -31.06
C ARG A 152 -27.30 -1.33 -32.04
N ASN A 153 -28.14 -2.28 -31.64
CA ASN A 153 -29.27 -2.71 -32.46
C ASN A 153 -30.40 -1.68 -32.34
N GLU A 154 -30.63 -0.91 -33.40
CA GLU A 154 -31.63 0.15 -33.46
C GLU A 154 -33.04 -0.30 -33.03
N THR A 155 -33.45 -1.51 -33.40
CA THR A 155 -34.76 -2.06 -33.02
C THR A 155 -34.87 -2.25 -31.51
N ILE A 156 -33.81 -2.76 -30.88
CA ILE A 156 -33.77 -2.98 -29.43
C ILE A 156 -33.65 -1.65 -28.69
N HIS A 157 -32.79 -0.76 -29.18
CA HIS A 157 -32.60 0.56 -28.61
C HIS A 157 -33.91 1.36 -28.61
N GLU A 158 -34.59 1.42 -29.75
CA GLU A 158 -35.83 2.18 -29.89
C GLU A 158 -36.98 1.55 -29.08
N HIS A 159 -37.02 0.21 -28.98
CA HIS A 159 -37.97 -0.46 -28.09
C HIS A 159 -37.76 -0.08 -26.63
N LEU A 160 -36.50 -0.15 -26.14
CA LEU A 160 -36.15 0.26 -24.78
C LEU A 160 -36.41 1.75 -24.56
N ARG A 161 -36.14 2.60 -25.55
CA ARG A 161 -36.41 4.04 -25.47
C ARG A 161 -37.90 4.35 -25.31
N ARG A 162 -38.76 3.61 -26.01
CA ARG A 162 -40.22 3.82 -25.97
C ARG A 162 -40.90 3.25 -24.72
N HIS A 163 -40.45 2.09 -24.25
CA HIS A 163 -41.15 1.34 -23.19
C HIS A 163 -40.41 1.35 -21.84
N HIS A 164 -39.09 1.54 -21.83
CA HIS A 164 -38.23 1.45 -20.65
C HIS A 164 -37.11 2.52 -20.63
N PRO A 165 -37.44 3.83 -20.76
CA PRO A 165 -36.44 4.89 -20.88
C PRO A 165 -35.52 5.01 -19.65
N ASP A 166 -36.04 4.84 -18.45
CA ASP A 166 -35.26 4.91 -17.20
C ASP A 166 -34.26 3.75 -17.10
N LEU A 167 -34.66 2.56 -17.53
CA LEU A 167 -33.79 1.39 -17.59
C LEU A 167 -32.67 1.61 -18.61
N LEU A 168 -33.01 2.13 -19.80
CA LEU A 168 -32.03 2.46 -20.83
C LEU A 168 -31.00 3.48 -20.34
N ALA A 169 -31.46 4.56 -19.68
CA ALA A 169 -30.57 5.56 -19.10
C ALA A 169 -29.63 4.95 -18.03
N THR A 170 -30.16 4.12 -17.14
CA THR A 170 -29.38 3.42 -16.11
C THR A 170 -28.36 2.45 -16.72
N LEU A 171 -28.75 1.73 -17.77
CA LEU A 171 -27.89 0.78 -18.46
C LEU A 171 -26.73 1.48 -19.17
N VAL A 172 -26.99 2.62 -19.82
CA VAL A 172 -25.94 3.44 -20.44
C VAL A 172 -25.00 4.01 -19.38
N ALA A 173 -25.54 4.58 -18.30
CA ALA A 173 -24.74 5.13 -17.21
C ALA A 173 -23.85 4.08 -16.52
N THR A 174 -24.37 2.87 -16.29
CA THR A 174 -23.58 1.77 -15.69
C THR A 174 -22.47 1.30 -16.63
N MET A 175 -22.71 1.19 -17.94
CA MET A 175 -21.66 0.84 -18.91
C MET A 175 -20.56 1.91 -19.04
N GLU A 176 -20.92 3.19 -18.93
CA GLU A 176 -19.96 4.31 -18.90
C GLU A 176 -19.14 4.31 -17.61
N ALA A 177 -19.75 4.05 -16.45
CA ALA A 177 -19.06 3.94 -15.17
C ALA A 177 -18.02 2.82 -15.16
N ILE A 178 -18.31 1.66 -15.78
CA ILE A 178 -17.34 0.56 -15.93
C ILE A 178 -16.08 0.99 -16.73
N ALA A 179 -16.14 2.05 -17.55
CA ALA A 179 -14.98 2.59 -18.29
C ALA A 179 -14.03 3.45 -17.45
N ALA A 180 -14.47 3.90 -16.26
CA ALA A 180 -13.66 4.72 -15.35
C ALA A 180 -12.76 3.84 -14.48
N ASP A 181 -13.26 2.70 -14.00
CA ASP A 181 -12.49 1.77 -13.15
C ASP A 181 -11.44 0.95 -13.92
N SER A 182 -11.63 0.70 -15.21
CA SER A 182 -10.67 -0.07 -16.03
C SER A 182 -9.38 0.70 -16.36
N ARG A 183 -9.24 1.96 -15.91
CA ARG A 183 -8.06 2.83 -16.13
C ARG A 183 -7.22 3.03 -14.86
N SER A 184 -7.17 2.03 -14.00
CA SER A 184 -6.17 1.99 -12.93
C SER A 184 -5.50 0.61 -12.82
N PRO A 185 -4.80 0.10 -13.86
CA PRO A 185 -3.55 -0.56 -13.56
C PRO A 185 -2.62 0.56 -13.11
N GLU A 186 -2.40 0.67 -11.80
CA GLU A 186 -1.26 1.41 -11.28
C GLU A 186 -0.02 0.87 -11.99
N ARG A 187 0.44 1.63 -12.99
CA ARG A 187 1.59 1.29 -13.82
C ARG A 187 2.83 1.42 -12.96
N GLU A 188 3.45 0.25 -12.77
CA GLU A 188 4.87 -0.07 -12.53
C GLU A 188 5.87 1.10 -12.52
#